data_AF-A0A535KES2-F1
#
_entry.id   AF-A0A535KES2-F1
#
_cell.length_a   1.000
_cell.length_b   1.000
_cell.length_c   1.000
_cell.angle_alpha   90.00
_cell.angle_beta   90.00
_cell.angle_gamma   90.00
#
_symmetry.space_group_name_H-M   'P 1'
#
loop_
_entity.id
_entity.type
_entity.pdbx_description
1 polymer ?
#
loop_
_entity_poly.entity_id
_entity_poly.type
_entity_poly.pdbx_seq_one_letter_code
_entity_poly.pdbx_strand_id
1 'polypeptide(L)'
;RYRFFLNPYEDLRFTRCPQCEGKTRQRKLPLVIHVDPMFVLSLNKTCRYCPYCDLLIAHQNDVEHFLASYFSEQKPEVVGNDYLVLGTEDRPAWKRGTQQQLSMKEMIEELHDFKEVLTFKVTGGWMRDESELPAKK
;
A
#
# COMPACT_ATOMS: atom_id res chain seq x y z
N ARG A 1 -5.68 8.84 12.38
CA ARG A 1 -4.61 9.05 11.37
C ARG A 1 -3.43 8.16 11.69
N TYR A 2 -2.89 7.43 10.72
CA TYR A 2 -1.80 6.45 10.90
C TYR A 2 -0.45 7.02 10.48
N ARG A 3 0.63 6.45 11.00
CA ARG A 3 1.93 6.47 10.29
C ARG A 3 1.92 5.36 9.26
N PHE A 4 2.50 5.58 8.10
CA PHE A 4 2.42 4.65 6.98
C PHE A 4 3.79 4.18 6.51
N PHE A 5 3.89 2.90 6.19
CA PHE A 5 5.04 2.33 5.52
C PHE A 5 4.55 1.44 4.37
N LEU A 6 4.97 1.77 3.16
CA LEU A 6 4.83 0.89 2.01
C LEU A 6 6.04 -0.05 2.04
N ASN A 7 5.81 -1.32 2.33
CA ASN A 7 6.85 -2.32 2.43
C ASN A 7 7.31 -2.79 1.04
N PRO A 8 8.56 -2.50 0.63
CA PRO A 8 9.11 -2.92 -0.66
C PRO A 8 9.70 -4.34 -0.63
N TYR A 9 9.79 -4.97 0.54
CA TYR A 9 10.47 -6.25 0.71
C TYR A 9 9.52 -7.42 0.42
N GLU A 10 9.80 -8.15 -0.66
CA GLU A 10 8.96 -9.24 -1.16
C GLU A 10 8.77 -10.39 -0.17
N ASP A 11 9.78 -10.68 0.65
CA ASP A 11 9.78 -11.81 1.59
C ASP A 11 9.45 -11.41 3.02
N LEU A 12 9.42 -10.11 3.34
CA LEU A 12 9.21 -9.64 4.71
C LEU A 12 7.76 -9.26 4.93
N ARG A 13 7.08 -10.00 5.81
CA ARG A 13 5.66 -9.76 6.14
C ARG A 13 5.42 -8.84 7.34
N PHE A 14 6.48 -8.33 7.98
CA PHE A 14 6.43 -7.45 9.16
C PHE A 14 5.43 -7.92 10.23
N THR A 15 5.53 -9.18 10.65
CA THR A 15 4.76 -9.75 11.77
C THR A 15 5.12 -9.13 13.13
N ARG A 16 6.27 -8.45 13.18
CA ARG A 16 6.71 -7.57 14.27
C ARG A 16 6.91 -6.15 13.73
N CYS A 17 6.64 -5.18 14.60
CA CYS A 17 6.77 -3.77 14.27
C CYS A 17 8.26 -3.41 14.10
N PRO A 18 8.68 -2.78 13.00
CA PRO A 18 10.08 -2.39 12.81
C PRO A 18 10.55 -1.27 13.74
N GLN A 19 9.61 -0.59 14.42
CA GLN A 19 9.93 0.51 15.33
C GLN A 19 9.96 0.13 16.81
N CYS A 20 9.13 -0.82 17.24
CA CYS A 20 9.02 -1.20 18.66
C CYS A 20 9.11 -2.72 18.90
N GLU A 21 9.32 -3.52 17.86
CA GLU A 21 9.39 -4.99 17.87
C GLU A 21 8.14 -5.72 18.38
N GLY A 22 7.10 -4.98 18.79
CA GLY A 22 5.83 -5.53 19.23
C GLY A 22 5.09 -6.27 18.11
N LYS A 23 4.19 -7.18 18.48
CA LYS A 23 3.38 -7.95 17.52
C LYS A 23 2.50 -7.02 16.69
N THR A 24 2.57 -7.15 15.36
CA THR A 24 1.60 -6.50 14.47
C THR A 24 0.34 -7.36 14.34
N ARG A 25 -0.79 -6.70 14.13
CA ARG A 25 -2.09 -7.31 13.87
C ARG A 25 -2.45 -7.12 12.40
N GLN A 26 -3.44 -7.85 11.92
CA GLN A 26 -4.04 -7.55 10.62
C GLN A 26 -5.11 -6.48 10.78
N ARG A 27 -5.15 -5.51 9.87
CA ARG A 27 -6.20 -4.51 9.80
C ARG A 27 -6.62 -4.34 8.35
N LYS A 28 -7.90 -4.57 8.06
CA LYS A 28 -8.49 -4.35 6.73
C LYS A 28 -9.08 -2.96 6.66
N LEU A 29 -8.59 -2.14 5.74
CA LEU A 29 -9.09 -0.80 5.51
C LEU A 29 -8.83 -0.33 4.06
N PRO A 30 -9.63 0.60 3.54
CA PRO A 30 -9.42 1.16 2.21
C PRO A 30 -8.24 2.13 2.17
N LEU A 31 -7.35 1.92 1.19
CA LEU A 31 -6.23 2.78 0.85
C LEU A 31 -6.59 3.58 -0.40
N VAL A 32 -6.44 4.90 -0.34
CA VAL A 32 -6.63 5.78 -1.49
C VAL A 32 -5.30 5.91 -2.22
N ILE A 33 -5.30 5.58 -3.51
CA ILE A 33 -4.10 5.49 -4.34
C ILE A 33 -4.30 6.37 -5.56
N HIS A 34 -3.36 7.28 -5.77
CA HIS A 34 -3.20 8.02 -7.02
C HIS A 34 -2.22 7.28 -7.92
N VAL A 35 -2.56 7.11 -9.20
CA VAL A 35 -1.71 6.55 -10.25
C VAL A 35 -1.64 7.57 -11.37
N ASP A 36 -0.41 7.90 -11.78
CA ASP A 36 -0.21 8.89 -12.82
C ASP A 36 -0.82 8.44 -14.16
N PRO A 37 -1.38 9.36 -14.97
CA PRO A 37 -1.41 10.81 -14.76
C PRO A 37 -2.61 11.35 -13.97
N MET A 38 -3.75 10.65 -13.88
CA MET A 38 -4.98 11.20 -13.27
C MET A 38 -5.93 10.15 -12.65
N PHE A 39 -5.43 8.96 -12.30
CA PHE A 39 -6.31 7.90 -11.76
C PHE A 39 -6.25 7.88 -10.24
N VAL A 40 -7.39 8.08 -9.59
CA VAL A 40 -7.52 7.87 -8.15
C VAL A 40 -8.46 6.70 -7.93
N LEU A 41 -8.05 5.76 -7.09
CA LEU A 41 -8.83 4.58 -6.75
C LEU A 41 -8.70 4.25 -5.26
N SER A 42 -9.70 3.55 -4.74
CA SER A 42 -9.67 3.08 -3.36
C SER A 42 -9.67 1.56 -3.26
N LEU A 43 -8.60 1.03 -2.67
CA LEU A 43 -8.34 -0.39 -2.52
C LEU A 43 -8.57 -0.84 -1.07
N ASN A 44 -9.58 -1.67 -0.84
CA ASN A 44 -9.82 -2.26 0.48
C ASN A 44 -8.83 -3.38 0.81
N LYS A 45 -7.69 -2.99 1.38
CA LYS A 45 -6.53 -3.85 1.62
C LYS A 45 -6.44 -4.34 3.06
N THR A 46 -6.02 -5.59 3.23
CA THR A 46 -5.54 -6.08 4.53
C THR A 46 -4.06 -5.73 4.70
N CYS A 47 -3.75 -4.93 5.70
CA CYS A 47 -2.43 -4.42 6.04
C CYS A 47 -1.98 -4.96 7.41
N ARG A 48 -0.68 -4.87 7.72
CA ARG A 48 -0.19 -5.04 9.09
C ARG A 48 -0.36 -3.74 9.86
N TYR A 49 -0.67 -3.85 11.15
CA TYR A 49 -0.92 -2.71 12.02
C TYR A 49 -0.27 -2.90 13.39
N CYS A 50 0.50 -1.91 13.83
CA CYS A 50 1.01 -1.84 15.19
C CYS A 50 0.14 -0.87 16.02
N PRO A 51 -0.56 -1.35 17.07
CA PRO A 51 -1.39 -0.48 17.91
C PRO A 51 -0.59 0.45 18.82
N TYR A 52 0.67 0.12 19.13
CA TYR A 52 1.52 0.96 19.98
C TYR A 52 2.13 2.13 19.22
N CYS A 53 2.43 1.92 17.94
CA CYS A 53 3.06 2.92 17.09
C CYS A 53 2.06 3.64 16.16
N ASP A 54 0.78 3.26 16.14
CA ASP A 54 -0.16 3.67 15.08
C ASP A 54 0.40 3.45 13.66
N LEU A 55 1.24 2.42 13.48
CA LEU A 55 1.94 2.16 12.23
C LEU A 55 1.13 1.20 11.37
N LEU A 56 0.74 1.65 10.18
CA LEU A 56 0.10 0.86 9.14
C LEU A 56 1.14 0.48 8.08
N ILE A 57 1.23 -0.80 7.76
CA ILE A 57 2.19 -1.35 6.80
C ILE A 57 1.43 -2.05 5.68
N ALA A 58 1.47 -1.49 4.47
CA ALA A 58 0.95 -2.11 3.26
C ALA A 58 2.07 -2.83 2.52
N HIS A 59 1.79 -3.98 1.92
CA HIS A 59 2.78 -4.71 1.13
C HIS A 59 2.75 -4.22 -0.31
N GLN A 60 3.89 -3.77 -0.83
CA GLN A 60 4.01 -3.19 -2.18
C GLN A 60 3.55 -4.15 -3.27
N ASN A 61 4.08 -5.38 -3.31
CA ASN A 61 3.69 -6.37 -4.33
C ASN A 61 2.18 -6.63 -4.36
N ASP A 62 1.50 -6.63 -3.21
CA ASP A 62 0.05 -6.83 -3.19
C ASP A 62 -0.71 -5.63 -3.75
N VAL A 63 -0.18 -4.41 -3.56
CA VAL A 63 -0.76 -3.18 -4.12
C VAL A 63 -0.51 -3.16 -5.62
N GLU A 64 0.72 -3.36 -6.06
CA GLU A 64 1.09 -3.37 -7.48
C GLU A 64 0.40 -4.47 -8.27
N HIS A 65 0.29 -5.69 -7.72
CA HIS A 65 -0.46 -6.78 -8.35
C HIS A 65 -1.92 -6.40 -8.56
N PHE A 66 -2.53 -5.71 -7.58
CA PHE A 66 -3.90 -5.22 -7.73
C PHE A 66 -4.00 -4.15 -8.81
N LEU A 67 -3.11 -3.15 -8.82
CA LEU A 67 -3.10 -2.08 -9.81
C LEU A 67 -2.91 -2.65 -11.22
N ALA A 68 -1.92 -3.55 -11.40
CA ALA A 68 -1.68 -4.21 -12.68
C ALA A 68 -2.91 -4.98 -13.14
N SER A 69 -3.53 -5.78 -12.26
CA SER A 69 -4.75 -6.53 -12.60
C SER A 69 -5.91 -5.62 -12.97
N TYR A 70 -6.09 -4.51 -12.23
CA TYR A 70 -7.18 -3.56 -12.45
C TYR A 70 -7.04 -2.81 -13.79
N PHE A 71 -5.83 -2.36 -14.13
CA PHE A 71 -5.59 -1.58 -15.34
C PHE A 71 -5.36 -2.45 -16.59
N SER A 72 -4.95 -3.72 -16.44
CA SER A 72 -4.68 -4.62 -17.58
C SER A 72 -5.86 -4.78 -18.54
N GLU A 73 -7.09 -4.71 -18.04
CA GLU A 73 -8.30 -4.87 -18.88
C GLU A 73 -8.80 -3.56 -19.46
N GLN A 74 -8.71 -2.47 -18.69
CA GLN A 74 -9.38 -1.20 -19.02
C GLN A 74 -8.45 -0.19 -19.67
N LYS A 75 -7.22 -0.08 -19.17
CA LYS A 75 -6.21 0.91 -19.58
C LYS A 75 -4.79 0.35 -19.40
N PRO A 76 -4.36 -0.56 -20.28
CA PRO A 76 -3.04 -1.18 -20.19
C PRO A 76 -1.89 -0.16 -20.19
N GLU A 77 -2.10 1.01 -20.78
CA GLU A 77 -1.13 2.13 -20.82
C GLU A 77 -0.80 2.73 -19.45
N VAL A 78 -1.60 2.43 -18.42
CA VAL A 78 -1.38 2.90 -17.04
C VAL A 78 -0.55 1.89 -16.24
N VAL A 79 -0.44 0.65 -16.70
CA VAL A 79 0.29 -0.41 -16.00
C VAL A 79 1.78 -0.06 -15.98
N GLY A 80 2.36 -0.02 -14.79
CA GLY A 80 3.77 0.36 -14.58
C GLY A 80 4.00 1.85 -14.37
N ASN A 81 2.96 2.68 -14.37
CA ASN A 81 3.07 4.08 -13.99
C ASN A 81 3.35 4.23 -12.49
N ASP A 82 3.97 5.37 -12.15
CA ASP A 82 4.18 5.77 -10.77
C ASP A 82 2.85 5.92 -10.03
N TYR A 83 2.87 5.58 -8.74
CA TYR A 83 1.71 5.68 -7.88
C TYR A 83 2.08 6.19 -6.49
N LEU A 84 1.11 6.81 -5.83
CA LEU A 84 1.23 7.33 -4.48
C LEU A 84 0.03 6.89 -3.65
N VAL A 85 0.29 6.29 -2.49
CA VAL A 85 -0.75 6.04 -1.49
C VAL A 85 -0.98 7.34 -0.73
N LEU A 86 -2.11 8.00 -0.99
CA LEU A 86 -2.43 9.30 -0.41
C LEU A 86 -2.83 9.19 1.06
N GLY A 87 -3.56 8.14 1.40
CA GLY A 87 -4.12 7.98 2.73
C GLY A 87 -5.04 6.79 2.86
N THR A 88 -5.91 6.89 3.86
CA THR A 88 -6.95 5.90 4.15
C THR A 88 -8.31 6.55 4.08
N GLU A 89 -9.38 5.80 3.90
CA GLU A 89 -10.74 6.31 4.07
C GLU A 89 -11.54 5.38 4.98
N ASP A 90 -12.70 5.83 5.44
CA ASP A 90 -13.56 5.01 6.27
C ASP A 90 -14.30 3.95 5.44
N ARG A 91 -14.44 2.74 5.99
CA ARG A 91 -15.09 1.64 5.27
C ARG A 91 -16.54 1.93 4.82
N PRO A 92 -17.38 2.66 5.59
CA PRO A 92 -18.68 3.12 5.09
C PRO A 92 -18.57 4.07 3.90
N ALA A 93 -17.61 5.00 3.92
CA ALA A 93 -17.37 5.94 2.81
C ALA A 93 -16.92 5.20 1.54
N TRP A 94 -15.96 4.28 1.68
CA TRP A 94 -15.54 3.37 0.61
C TRP A 94 -16.72 2.62 -0.01
N LYS A 95 -17.58 2.01 0.83
CA LYS A 95 -18.76 1.29 0.36
C LYS A 95 -19.69 2.21 -0.45
N ARG A 96 -19.93 3.44 0.01
CA ARG A 96 -20.71 4.43 -0.74
C ARG A 96 -20.05 4.73 -2.08
N GLY A 97 -18.74 4.95 -2.11
CA GLY A 97 -17.97 5.22 -3.34
C GLY A 97 -17.94 4.08 -4.35
N THR A 98 -18.04 2.83 -3.89
CA THR A 98 -18.19 1.69 -4.81
C THR A 98 -19.60 1.56 -5.40
N GLN A 99 -20.61 2.14 -4.76
CA GLN A 99 -22.02 2.06 -5.18
C GLN A 99 -22.47 3.30 -5.96
N GLN A 100 -21.85 4.45 -5.69
CA GLN A 100 -22.16 5.74 -6.26
C GLN A 100 -20.84 6.40 -6.66
N GLN A 101 -20.80 6.98 -7.85
CA GLN A 101 -19.61 7.67 -8.34
C GLN A 101 -19.42 8.97 -7.53
N LEU A 102 -18.55 8.92 -6.52
CA LEU A 102 -18.21 10.10 -5.72
C LEU A 102 -17.48 11.11 -6.59
N SER A 103 -17.78 12.39 -6.37
CA SER A 103 -17.00 13.48 -6.94
C SER A 103 -15.58 13.49 -6.33
N MET A 104 -14.63 14.09 -7.04
CA MET A 104 -13.27 14.30 -6.51
C MET A 104 -13.26 15.03 -5.17
N LYS A 105 -14.19 15.97 -4.97
CA LYS A 105 -14.31 16.73 -3.73
C LYS A 105 -14.72 15.84 -2.55
N GLU A 106 -15.72 14.98 -2.75
CA GLU A 106 -16.18 14.05 -1.71
C GLU A 106 -15.10 13.02 -1.36
N MET A 107 -14.34 12.54 -2.35
CA MET A 107 -13.20 11.65 -2.09
C MET A 107 -12.12 12.32 -1.22
N ILE A 108 -11.84 13.61 -1.44
CA ILE A 108 -10.87 14.38 -0.64
C ILE A 108 -11.41 14.62 0.79
N GLU A 109 -12.71 14.86 0.95
CA GLU A 109 -13.32 15.08 2.26
C GLU A 109 -13.32 13.80 3.13
N GLU A 110 -13.42 12.63 2.51
CA GLU A 110 -13.36 11.32 3.17
C GLU A 110 -11.92 10.80 3.32
N LEU A 111 -10.94 11.49 2.72
CA LEU A 111 -9.53 11.13 2.79
C LEU A 111 -8.94 11.45 4.17
N HIS A 112 -8.46 10.41 4.82
CA HIS A 112 -7.67 10.49 6.04
C HIS A 112 -6.20 10.33 5.70
N ASP A 113 -5.52 11.47 5.55
CA ASP A 113 -4.07 11.53 5.33
C ASP A 113 -3.28 10.83 6.44
N PHE A 114 -2.10 10.35 6.06
CA PHE A 114 -1.14 9.82 7.01
C PHE A 114 -0.54 10.92 7.88
N LYS A 115 -0.31 10.62 9.16
CA LYS A 115 0.47 11.47 10.06
C LYS A 115 1.89 11.67 9.54
N GLU A 116 2.46 10.61 8.98
CA GLU A 116 3.83 10.52 8.50
C GLU A 116 3.97 9.32 7.57
N VAL A 117 4.79 9.44 6.53
CA VAL A 117 5.21 8.32 5.67
C VAL A 117 6.65 7.97 6.03
N LEU A 118 6.86 6.71 6.41
CA LEU A 118 8.13 6.19 6.90
C LEU A 118 8.79 5.28 5.87
N THR A 119 10.11 5.18 5.94
CA THR A 119 10.90 4.18 5.22
C THR A 119 11.75 3.42 6.22
N PHE A 120 11.65 2.09 6.22
CA PHE A 120 12.51 1.24 7.03
C PHE A 120 13.51 0.54 6.12
N LYS A 121 14.79 0.60 6.47
CA LYS A 121 15.85 -0.17 5.82
C LYS A 121 16.16 -1.41 6.66
N VAL A 122 16.03 -2.58 6.06
CA VAL A 122 16.41 -3.83 6.71
C VAL A 122 17.94 -3.92 6.72
N THR A 123 18.52 -3.91 7.91
CA THR A 123 19.96 -4.05 8.13
C THR A 123 20.22 -5.45 8.69
N GLY A 124 20.23 -6.45 7.81
CA GLY A 124 20.53 -7.84 8.17
C GLY A 124 19.65 -8.88 7.46
N GLY A 125 20.28 -9.92 6.92
CA GLY A 125 19.68 -11.00 6.14
C GLY A 125 20.73 -11.59 5.20
N TRP A 126 20.61 -12.87 4.83
CA TRP A 126 21.42 -13.43 3.75
C TRP A 126 20.88 -12.89 2.43
N MET A 127 21.51 -11.87 1.85
CA MET A 127 21.30 -11.55 0.43
C MET A 127 21.96 -12.66 -0.39
N ARG A 128 21.23 -13.25 -1.34
CA ARG A 128 21.89 -13.96 -2.43
C ARG A 128 22.64 -12.91 -3.23
N ASP A 129 23.94 -13.10 -3.35
CA ASP A 129 24.76 -12.24 -4.19
C ASP A 129 24.32 -12.45 -5.65
N GLU A 130 23.80 -11.42 -6.30
CA GLU A 130 23.32 -11.50 -7.68
C GLU A 130 24.44 -11.79 -8.69
N SER A 131 25.73 -11.66 -8.29
CA SER A 131 26.87 -12.07 -9.11
C SER A 131 27.11 -13.58 -9.13
N GLU A 132 26.43 -14.36 -8.29
CA GLU A 132 26.49 -15.84 -8.29
C GLU A 132 25.41 -16.50 -9.16
N LEU A 133 24.58 -15.74 -9.88
CA LEU A 133 23.63 -16.31 -10.82
C LEU A 133 24.38 -16.91 -12.02
N PRO A 134 24.31 -18.23 -12.28
CA PRO A 134 24.89 -18.79 -13.49
C PRO A 134 24.16 -18.19 -14.69
N ALA A 135 24.94 -17.70 -15.67
CA ALA A 135 24.42 -17.17 -16.92
C ALA A 135 23.35 -18.11 -17.49
N LYS A 136 22.14 -17.59 -17.68
CA LYS A 136 21.04 -18.32 -18.32
C LYS A 136 21.55 -18.82 -19.68
N LYS A 137 21.58 -20.15 -19.86
CA LYS A 137 21.84 -20.81 -21.15
C LYS A 137 20.64 -20.68 -22.09
#